data_AF-F2JY22-F1
#
_entry.id   AF-F2JY22-F1
#
_cell.length_a   1.000
_cell.length_b   1.000
_cell.length_c   1.000
_cell.angle_alpha   90.00
_cell.angle_beta   90.00
_cell.angle_gamma   90.00
#
_symmetry.space_group_name_H-M   'P 1'
#
loop_
_entity.id
_entity.type
_entity.pdbx_description
1 polymer ?
#
loop_
_entity_poly.entity_id
_entity_poly.type
_entity_poly.pdbx_seq_one_letter_code
_entity_poly.pdbx_strand_id
1 'polypeptide(L)' 'MYVCLCNGVTDNQIKSAVQDGATTMRELYQETEAGSQCGKCCKHVKSILNEELLQLAESAVKVA' A
#
# COMPACT_ATOMS: atom_id res chain seq x y z
N MET A 1 -4.14 11.43 0.96
CA MET A 1 -5.52 11.18 1.44
C MET A 1 -5.54 10.08 2.50
N TYR A 2 -6.41 10.16 3.51
CA TYR A 2 -6.65 9.03 4.43
C TYR A 2 -7.38 7.89 3.72
N VAL A 3 -6.78 6.71 3.73
CA VAL A 3 -7.33 5.48 3.15
C VAL A 3 -7.96 4.60 4.22
N CYS A 4 -7.34 4.51 5.41
CA CYS A 4 -7.89 3.82 6.57
C CYS A 4 -8.23 4.82 7.68
N LEU A 5 -9.52 5.03 7.94
CA LEU A 5 -9.97 5.93 9.01
C LEU A 5 -9.81 5.33 10.41
N CYS A 6 -9.89 4.00 10.52
CA CYS A 6 -9.74 3.27 11.78
C CYS A 6 -8.39 3.54 12.45
N ASN A 7 -7.32 3.46 11.66
CA ASN A 7 -5.94 3.52 12.12
C ASN A 7 -5.19 4.75 11.59
N GLY A 8 -5.91 5.71 10.98
CA GLY A 8 -5.32 6.94 10.47
C GLY A 8 -4.24 6.73 9.39
N VAL A 9 -4.43 5.76 8.50
CA VAL A 9 -3.43 5.45 7.45
C VAL A 9 -3.73 6.24 6.18
N THR A 10 -2.69 6.88 5.66
CA THR A 10 -2.73 7.65 4.41
C THR A 10 -2.24 6.83 3.21
N ASP A 11 -2.64 7.27 2.02
CA ASP A 11 -2.10 6.78 0.74
C ASP A 11 -0.57 6.85 0.68
N ASN A 12 0.03 7.96 1.11
CA ASN A 12 1.49 8.12 1.13
C ASN A 12 2.17 7.08 2.02
N GLN A 13 1.62 6.77 3.20
CA GLN A 13 2.17 5.72 4.06
C GLN A 13 2.09 4.34 3.41
N ILE A 14 1.00 4.04 2.69
CA ILE A 14 0.87 2.77 1.95
C ILE A 14 1.92 2.72 0.83
N LYS A 15 2.07 3.79 0.05
CA LYS A 15 3.06 3.85 -1.04
C LYS A 15 4.49 3.73 -0.52
N SER A 16 4.82 4.41 0.57
CA SER A 16 6.13 4.30 1.21
C SER A 16 6.41 2.87 1.65
N ALA A 17 5.45 2.19 2.29
CA ALA A 17 5.60 0.77 2.65
C ALA A 17 5.88 -0.13 1.43
N VAL A 18 5.22 0.12 0.29
CA VAL A 18 5.49 -0.63 -0.95
C VAL A 18 6.90 -0.32 -1.49
N GLN A 19 7.32 0.94 -1.47
CA GLN A 19 8.66 1.37 -1.88
C GLN A 19 9.76 0.79 -0.96
N ASP A 20 9.45 0.61 0.32
CA ASP A 20 10.33 0.00 1.32
C ASP A 20 10.34 -1.55 1.23
N GLY A 21 9.49 -2.14 0.39
CA GLY A 21 9.55 -3.55 0.01
C GLY A 21 8.29 -4.37 0.27
N ALA A 22 7.20 -3.77 0.78
CA ALA A 22 5.94 -4.49 0.94
C ALA A 22 5.34 -4.85 -0.43
N THR A 23 5.18 -6.15 -0.70
CA THR A 23 4.61 -6.66 -1.95
C THR A 23 3.25 -7.33 -1.78
N THR A 24 2.83 -7.52 -0.53
CA THR A 24 1.56 -8.19 -0.20
C THR A 24 0.69 -7.37 0.74
N MET A 25 -0.61 -7.62 0.69
CA MET A 25 -1.57 -7.04 1.67
C MET A 25 -1.23 -7.41 3.12
N ARG A 26 -0.59 -8.58 3.33
CA ARG A 26 -0.18 -9.04 4.66
C ARG A 26 0.96 -8.18 5.21
N GLU A 27 1.95 -7.86 4.37
CA GLU A 27 3.05 -6.97 4.75
C GLU A 27 2.54 -5.56 5.02
N LEU A 28 1.69 -5.01 4.15
CA LEU A 28 1.05 -3.71 4.40
C LEU A 28 0.26 -3.67 5.71
N TYR A 29 -0.47 -4.75 6.03
CA TYR A 29 -1.17 -4.88 7.31
C TYR A 29 -0.18 -4.84 8.49
N GLN A 30 0.95 -5.54 8.39
CA GLN A 30 1.94 -5.63 9.47
C GLN A 30 2.64 -4.30 9.71
N GLU A 31 2.84 -3.49 8.66
CA GLU A 31 3.55 -2.23 8.75
C GLU A 31 2.65 -1.03 9.06
N THR A 32 1.43 -1.02 8.52
CA THR A 32 0.56 0.17 8.57
C THR A 32 -0.71 -0.04 9.39
N GLU A 33 -1.02 -1.28 9.78
CA GLU A 33 -2.30 -1.70 10.35
C GLU A 33 -3.52 -1.43 9.44
N ALA A 34 -3.34 -1.02 8.19
CA ALA A 34 -4.46 -0.74 7.30
C ALA A 34 -5.31 -2.00 7.07
N GLY A 35 -6.60 -1.90 7.38
CA GLY A 35 -7.54 -3.01 7.23
C GLY A 35 -7.69 -3.92 8.45
N SER A 36 -6.99 -3.65 9.56
CA SER A 36 -7.02 -4.49 10.76
C SER A 36 -8.28 -4.39 11.62
N GLN A 37 -9.07 -3.32 11.46
CA GLN A 37 -10.28 -3.10 12.26
C GLN A 37 -11.56 -3.45 11.50
N CYS A 38 -12.11 -2.52 10.72
CA CYS A 38 -13.41 -2.72 10.05
C CYS A 38 -13.32 -3.30 8.62
N GLY A 39 -12.12 -3.38 8.05
CA GLY A 39 -11.87 -3.91 6.70
C GLY A 39 -12.40 -3.09 5.51
N LYS A 40 -13.12 -1.99 5.73
CA LYS A 40 -13.73 -1.19 4.64
C LYS A 40 -12.72 -0.60 3.66
N CYS A 41 -11.50 -0.32 4.12
CA CYS A 41 -10.43 0.22 3.29
C CYS A 41 -9.71 -0.85 2.44
N CYS A 42 -9.88 -2.14 2.71
CA CYS A 42 -9.03 -3.21 2.13
C CYS A 42 -9.02 -3.21 0.60
N LYS A 43 -10.16 -2.95 -0.05
CA LYS A 43 -10.23 -2.85 -1.52
C LYS A 43 -9.39 -1.69 -2.06
N HIS A 44 -9.43 -0.54 -1.39
CA HIS A 44 -8.68 0.65 -1.80
C HIS A 44 -7.19 0.47 -1.54
N VAL A 45 -6.81 -0.05 -0.36
CA VAL A 45 -5.41 -0.38 -0.03
C VAL A 45 -4.82 -1.33 -1.07
N LYS A 46 -5.58 -2.37 -1.48
CA LYS A 46 -5.14 -3.31 -2.52
C LYS A 46 -4.96 -2.67 -3.89
N SER A 47 -5.79 -1.69 -4.24
CA SER A 47 -5.62 -0.91 -5.50
C SER A 47 -4.30 -0.17 -5.49
N ILE A 48 -4.02 0.57 -4.41
CA ILE A 48 -2.78 1.34 -4.25
C ILE A 48 -1.57 0.41 -4.28
N LEU A 49 -1.62 -0.72 -3.58
CA LEU A 49 -0.56 -1.74 -3.63
C LEU A 49 -0.25 -2.17 -5.06
N ASN A 50 -1.27 -2.58 -5.81
CA ASN A 50 -1.09 -3.06 -7.18
C ASN A 50 -0.57 -1.96 -8.12
N GLU A 51 -1.12 -0.75 -8.01
CA GLU A 51 -0.70 0.41 -8.81
C GLU A 51 0.76 0.76 -8.55
N GLU A 52 1.18 0.81 -7.28
CA GLU A 52 2.55 1.15 -6.92
C GLU A 52 3.54 0.04 -7.34
N LEU A 53 3.18 -1.24 -7.20
CA LEU A 53 4.01 -2.35 -7.68
C LEU A 53 4.22 -2.30 -9.21
N LEU A 54 3.18 -1.95 -9.97
CA LEU A 54 3.30 -1.77 -11.42
C LEU A 54 4.22 -0.58 -11.75
N GLN A 55 4.09 0.53 -11.03
CA GLN A 55 4.96 1.70 -11.21
C GLN A 55 6.43 1.40 -10.89
N LEU A 56 6.70 0.62 -9.84
CA LEU A 56 8.04 0.15 -9.51
C LEU A 56 8.62 -0.75 -10.60
N ALA A 57 7.81 -1.67 -11.14
CA ALA A 57 8.22 -2.54 -12.23
C ALA A 57 8.54 -1.74 -13.51
N GLU A 58 7.70 -0.76 -13.88
CA GLU A 58 7.95 0.12 -15.02
C GLU A 58 9.21 0.98 -14.84
N SER A 59 9.46 1.43 -13.62
CA SER A 59 10.63 2.26 -13.29
C SER A 59 11.92 1.45 -13.34
N ALA A 60 11.90 0.19 -12.91
CA ALA A 60 13.05 -0.71 -13.02
C ALA A 60 13.46 -0.97 -14.48
N VAL A 61 12.50 -1.02 -15.41
CA VAL A 61 12.76 -1.22 -16.85
C VAL A 61 13.38 0.02 -17.50
N LYS A 62 13.06 1.24 -17.05
CA LYS A 62 13.62 2.48 -17.61
C LYS A 62 15.07 2.76 -17.22
N VAL A 63 15.58 2.08 -16.19
CA VAL A 63 16.94 2.27 -15.65
C VAL A 63 17.90 1.16 -16.15
N ALA A 64 17.38 0.13 -16.82
CA ALA A 64 18.14 -0.95 -17.47
C ALA A 64 18.42 -0.63 -18.94
#